data_AF-A0A1M4ZYJ6-F1
#
_entry.id   AF-A0A1M4ZYJ6-F1
#
_cell.length_a   1.000
_cell.length_b   1.000
_cell.length_c   1.000
_cell.angle_alpha   90.00
_cell.angle_beta   90.00
_cell.angle_gamma   90.00
#
_symmetry.space_group_name_H-M   'P 1'
#
loop_
_entity.id
_entity.type
_entity.pdbx_description
1 polymer ?
#
loop_
_entity_poly.entity_id
_entity_poly.type
_entity_poly.pdbx_seq_one_letter_code
_entity_poly.pdbx_strand_id
1 'polypeptide(L)'
;MKHFFLQTHLFWILTKFMLAIAGIGGFISMWSLGIFRDHFTLIANGLLVLYGFLLGYSGYADIRSIPPNTVIRLITGTLSVVSGLALLLLIFLQHVRNPLITLLMALWVIVLGLYEWAQLVRE
;
A
#
# COMPACT_ATOMS: atom_id res chain seq x y z
N MET A 1 18.06 -20.02 8.67
CA MET A 1 17.79 -18.62 8.28
C MET A 1 17.19 -18.45 6.89
N LYS A 2 17.60 -19.21 5.85
CA LYS A 2 17.00 -19.11 4.49
C LYS A 2 15.47 -19.31 4.46
N HIS A 3 14.93 -20.29 5.20
CA HIS A 3 13.49 -20.52 5.27
C HIS A 3 12.71 -19.37 5.93
N PHE A 4 13.27 -18.73 6.97
CA PHE A 4 12.65 -17.58 7.61
C PHE A 4 12.58 -16.39 6.65
N PHE A 5 13.68 -16.08 5.95
CA PHE A 5 13.69 -15.03 4.93
C PHE A 5 12.70 -15.29 3.78
N LEU A 6 12.59 -16.55 3.32
CA LEU A 6 11.64 -16.93 2.28
C LEU A 6 10.19 -16.76 2.76
N GLN A 7 9.88 -17.20 3.98
CA GLN A 7 8.54 -17.07 4.57
C GLN A 7 8.16 -15.60 4.77
N THR A 8 9.07 -14.78 5.30
CA THR A 8 8.85 -13.33 5.44
C THR A 8 8.66 -12.66 4.08
N HIS A 9 9.42 -13.04 3.06
CA HIS A 9 9.28 -12.51 1.71
C HIS A 9 7.90 -12.83 1.10
N LEU A 10 7.47 -14.10 1.19
CA LEU A 10 6.14 -14.53 0.73
C LEU A 10 5.00 -13.82 1.47
N PHE A 11 5.16 -13.59 2.76
CA PHE A 11 4.21 -12.85 3.58
C PHE A 11 4.01 -11.41 3.08
N TRP A 12 5.10 -10.72 2.74
CA TRP A 12 5.02 -9.37 2.18
C TRP A 12 4.40 -9.36 0.78
N ILE A 13 4.72 -10.33 -0.08
CA ILE A 13 4.08 -10.47 -1.39
C ILE A 13 2.57 -10.61 -1.23
N LEU A 14 2.12 -11.52 -0.37
CA LEU A 14 0.68 -11.74 -0.13
C LEU A 14 0.00 -10.47 0.42
N THR A 15 0.68 -9.76 1.31
CA THR A 15 0.23 -8.47 1.85
C THR A 15 0.01 -7.43 0.74
N LYS A 16 0.93 -7.30 -0.22
CA LYS A 16 0.80 -6.38 -1.36
C LYS A 16 -0.48 -6.67 -2.16
N PHE A 17 -0.75 -7.95 -2.45
CA PHE A 17 -1.96 -8.34 -3.17
C PHE A 17 -3.24 -8.08 -2.39
N MET A 18 -3.26 -8.40 -1.09
CA MET A 18 -4.43 -8.14 -0.24
C MET A 18 -4.76 -6.64 -0.18
N LEU A 19 -3.74 -5.79 -0.03
CA LEU A 19 -3.93 -4.34 -0.02
C LEU A 19 -4.33 -3.78 -1.38
N ALA A 20 -3.77 -4.31 -2.48
CA ALA A 20 -4.19 -3.93 -3.83
C ALA A 20 -5.67 -4.26 -4.08
N ILE A 21 -6.12 -5.46 -3.68
CA ILE A 21 -7.53 -5.87 -3.78
C ILE A 21 -8.42 -4.98 -2.91
N ALA A 22 -8.01 -4.70 -1.67
CA ALA A 22 -8.75 -3.80 -0.78
C ALA A 22 -8.88 -2.39 -1.36
N GLY A 23 -7.81 -1.86 -1.96
CA GLY A 23 -7.81 -0.56 -2.64
C GLY A 23 -8.77 -0.51 -3.82
N ILE A 24 -8.77 -1.54 -4.68
CA ILE A 24 -9.71 -1.66 -5.81
C ILE A 24 -11.16 -1.78 -5.31
N GLY A 25 -11.41 -2.60 -4.29
CA GLY A 25 -12.74 -2.74 -3.70
C GLY A 25 -13.27 -1.43 -3.10
N GLY A 26 -12.40 -0.67 -2.43
CA GLY A 26 -12.71 0.67 -1.94
C GLY A 26 -13.10 1.63 -3.06
N PHE A 27 -12.34 1.64 -4.16
CA PHE A 27 -12.66 2.46 -5.33
C PHE A 27 -14.00 2.09 -5.98
N ILE A 28 -14.28 0.79 -6.16
CA ILE A 28 -15.56 0.31 -6.72
C ILE A 28 -16.73 0.74 -5.81
N SER A 29 -16.57 0.62 -4.49
CA SER A 29 -17.60 1.06 -3.54
C SER A 29 -17.84 2.57 -3.59
N MET A 30 -16.81 3.38 -3.80
CA MET A 30 -16.98 4.83 -3.94
C MET A 30 -17.64 5.18 -5.28
N TRP A 31 -17.35 4.39 -6.32
CA TRP A 31 -17.98 4.53 -7.63
C TRP A 31 -19.48 4.28 -7.59
N SER A 32 -19.90 3.20 -6.92
CA SER A 32 -21.33 2.87 -6.78
C SER A 32 -22.09 3.86 -5.90
N LEU A 33 -21.43 4.49 -4.93
CA LEU A 33 -22.03 5.50 -4.04
C LEU A 33 -22.12 6.90 -4.67
N GLY A 34 -21.56 7.11 -5.87
CA GLY A 34 -21.66 8.40 -6.58
C GLY A 34 -20.95 9.57 -5.90
N ILE A 35 -19.94 9.31 -5.06
CA ILE A 35 -19.22 10.31 -4.24
C ILE A 35 -18.26 11.19 -5.08
N PHE A 36 -18.35 11.15 -6.41
CA PHE A 36 -17.49 11.92 -7.33
C PHE A 36 -17.85 13.41 -7.46
N ARG A 37 -18.70 13.97 -6.60
CA ARG A 37 -19.07 15.38 -6.68
C ARG A 37 -17.91 16.34 -6.38
N ASP A 38 -16.88 15.90 -5.65
CA ASP A 38 -15.68 16.70 -5.38
C ASP A 38 -14.48 16.22 -6.22
N HIS A 39 -13.95 17.13 -7.05
CA HIS A 39 -12.77 16.88 -7.88
C HIS A 39 -11.55 16.43 -7.07
N PHE A 40 -11.39 16.95 -5.85
CA PHE A 40 -10.29 16.59 -4.95
C PHE A 40 -10.38 15.12 -4.49
N THR A 41 -11.59 14.68 -4.12
CA THR A 41 -11.88 13.30 -3.71
C THR A 41 -11.62 12.33 -4.86
N LEU A 42 -11.95 12.71 -6.09
CA LEU A 42 -11.70 11.88 -7.27
C LEU A 42 -10.20 11.69 -7.54
N ILE A 43 -9.40 12.75 -7.44
CA ILE A 43 -7.95 12.69 -7.63
C ILE A 43 -7.28 11.83 -6.56
N ALA A 44 -7.63 12.05 -5.29
CA ALA A 44 -7.07 11.28 -4.17
C ALA A 44 -7.34 9.77 -4.32
N ASN A 45 -8.55 9.41 -4.73
CA ASN A 45 -8.91 8.01 -4.97
C ASN A 45 -8.23 7.44 -6.22
N GLY A 46 -8.08 8.22 -7.29
CA GLY A 46 -7.31 7.81 -8.47
C GLY A 46 -5.85 7.50 -8.13
N LEU A 47 -5.23 8.30 -7.26
CA LEU A 47 -3.87 8.04 -6.74
C LEU A 47 -3.81 6.76 -5.90
N LEU A 48 -4.82 6.48 -5.07
CA LEU A 48 -4.90 5.23 -4.30
C LEU A 48 -5.07 4.00 -5.20
N VAL A 49 -5.83 4.12 -6.29
CA VAL A 49 -5.95 3.04 -7.30
C VAL A 49 -4.62 2.80 -8.00
N LEU A 50 -3.96 3.88 -8.44
CA LEU A 50 -2.62 3.79 -9.04
C LEU A 50 -1.63 3.11 -8.08
N TYR A 51 -1.65 3.49 -6.80
CA TYR A 51 -0.86 2.85 -5.74
C TYR A 51 -1.18 1.35 -5.62
N GLY A 52 -2.46 0.97 -5.63
CA GLY A 52 -2.88 -0.43 -5.63
C GLY A 52 -2.35 -1.22 -6.83
N PHE A 53 -2.37 -0.63 -8.03
CA PHE A 53 -1.76 -1.24 -9.22
C PHE A 53 -0.25 -1.39 -9.09
N LEU A 54 0.45 -0.38 -8.57
CA LEU A 54 1.90 -0.43 -8.35
C LEU A 54 2.29 -1.50 -7.32
N LEU A 55 1.51 -1.64 -6.25
CA LEU A 55 1.66 -2.73 -5.28
C LEU A 55 1.49 -4.10 -5.93
N GLY A 56 0.40 -4.30 -6.69
CA GLY A 56 0.14 -5.54 -7.40
C GLY A 56 1.22 -5.89 -8.43
N TYR A 57 1.69 -4.90 -9.18
CA TYR A 57 2.79 -5.07 -10.13
C TYR A 57 4.10 -5.44 -9.43
N SER A 58 4.46 -4.74 -8.35
CA SER A 58 5.67 -5.06 -7.57
C SER A 58 5.62 -6.48 -6.98
N GLY A 59 4.46 -6.90 -6.46
CA GLY A 59 4.25 -8.26 -5.97
C GLY A 59 4.33 -9.32 -7.07
N TYR A 60 3.83 -9.01 -8.27
CA TYR A 60 3.97 -9.90 -9.43
C TYR A 60 5.43 -10.03 -9.90
N ALA A 61 6.17 -8.92 -9.95
CA ALA A 61 7.60 -8.92 -10.28
C ALA A 61 8.41 -9.75 -9.28
N ASP A 62 8.09 -9.64 -7.98
CA ASP A 62 8.67 -10.45 -6.91
C ASP A 62 8.44 -11.96 -7.14
N ILE A 63 7.21 -12.37 -7.49
CA ILE A 63 6.89 -13.78 -7.77
C ILE A 63 7.67 -14.31 -8.98
N ARG A 64 7.73 -13.52 -10.06
CA ARG A 64 8.40 -13.91 -11.31
C ARG A 64 9.93 -13.81 -11.23
N SER A 65 10.49 -13.37 -10.10
CA SER A 65 11.93 -13.12 -9.94
C SER A 65 12.48 -12.18 -11.04
N ILE A 66 11.66 -11.24 -11.48
CA ILE A 66 12.08 -10.21 -12.45
C ILE A 66 12.95 -9.21 -11.70
N PRO A 67 14.08 -8.76 -12.26
CA PRO A 67 14.90 -7.73 -11.64
C PRO A 67 14.02 -6.51 -11.32
N PRO A 68 13.99 -6.09 -10.05
CA PRO A 68 13.07 -5.06 -9.65
C PRO A 68 13.40 -3.72 -10.30
N ASN A 69 12.37 -3.06 -10.80
CA ASN A 69 12.53 -1.69 -11.26
C ASN A 69 12.66 -0.77 -10.04
N THR A 70 13.85 -0.21 -9.85
CA THR A 70 14.22 0.69 -8.74
C THR A 70 13.22 1.83 -8.58
N VAL A 71 12.80 2.43 -9.69
CA VAL A 71 11.86 3.57 -9.70
C VAL A 71 10.50 3.16 -9.17
N ILE A 72 9.99 2.01 -9.62
CA ILE A 72 8.68 1.51 -9.20
C ILE A 72 8.68 1.23 -7.70
N ARG A 73 9.69 0.53 -7.19
CA ARG A 73 9.81 0.27 -5.74
C ARG A 73 9.93 1.54 -4.92
N LEU A 74 10.72 2.51 -5.37
CA LEU A 74 10.89 3.77 -4.68
C LEU A 74 9.54 4.52 -4.56
N ILE A 75 8.79 4.60 -5.67
CA ILE A 75 7.47 5.24 -5.70
C ILE A 75 6.49 4.47 -4.82
N THR A 76 6.39 3.15 -4.95
CA THR A 76 5.49 2.33 -4.14
C THR A 76 5.80 2.44 -2.65
N GLY A 77 7.09 2.39 -2.28
CA GLY A 77 7.52 2.56 -0.90
C GLY A 77 7.16 3.93 -0.33
N THR A 78 7.40 4.99 -1.11
CA THR A 78 7.05 6.36 -0.72
C THR A 78 5.54 6.54 -0.55
N LEU A 79 4.73 6.06 -1.49
CA LEU A 79 3.27 6.12 -1.41
C LEU A 79 2.73 5.34 -0.21
N SER A 80 3.35 4.19 0.12
CA SER A 80 3.00 3.42 1.32
C SER A 80 3.25 4.25 2.58
N VAL A 81 4.45 4.80 2.76
CA VAL A 81 4.79 5.61 3.95
C VAL A 81 3.88 6.83 4.06
N VAL A 82 3.69 7.57 2.97
CA VAL A 82 2.81 8.76 2.95
C VAL A 82 1.36 8.38 3.31
N SER A 83 0.85 7.27 2.77
CA SER A 83 -0.49 6.78 3.09
C SER A 83 -0.61 6.37 4.57
N GLY A 84 0.41 5.72 5.12
CA GLY A 84 0.48 5.39 6.54
C GLY A 84 0.50 6.62 7.44
N LEU A 85 1.28 7.65 7.07
CA LEU A 85 1.27 8.94 7.78
C LEU A 85 -0.08 9.66 7.68
N ALA A 86 -0.74 9.60 6.53
CA ALA A 86 -2.08 10.16 6.35
C ALA A 86 -3.10 9.45 7.27
N LEU A 87 -3.02 8.13 7.42
CA LEU A 87 -3.84 7.38 8.37
C LEU A 87 -3.58 7.80 9.81
N LEU A 88 -2.31 8.02 10.20
CA LEU A 88 -1.99 8.55 11.54
C LEU A 88 -2.61 9.94 11.75
N LEU A 89 -2.53 10.81 10.76
CA LEU A 89 -3.15 12.13 10.83
C LEU A 89 -4.67 12.04 11.05
N LEU A 90 -5.36 11.13 10.36
CA LEU A 90 -6.80 10.92 10.56
C LEU A 90 -7.14 10.45 11.98
N ILE A 91 -6.27 9.66 12.61
CA ILE A 91 -6.42 9.26 14.03
C ILE A 91 -6.31 10.48 14.94
N PHE A 92 -5.29 11.34 14.74
CA PHE A 92 -5.12 12.56 15.51
C PHE A 92 -6.31 13.52 15.36
N LEU A 93 -6.89 13.60 14.16
CA LEU A 93 -8.09 14.39 13.88
C LEU A 93 -9.39 13.74 14.38
N GLN A 94 -9.32 12.59 15.04
CA GLN A 94 -10.48 11.81 15.52
C GLN A 94 -11.51 11.47 14.43
N HIS A 95 -11.09 11.43 13.17
CA HIS A 95 -11.96 11.16 12.01
C HIS A 95 -12.11 9.67 11.70
N VAL A 96 -11.89 8.81 12.70
CA VAL A 96 -11.85 7.36 12.52
C VAL A 96 -12.71 6.64 13.54
N ARG A 97 -13.52 5.69 13.07
CA ARG A 97 -14.43 4.91 13.93
C ARG A 97 -13.70 4.00 14.90
N ASN A 98 -12.55 3.44 14.51
CA ASN A 98 -11.78 2.53 15.35
C ASN A 98 -10.29 2.91 15.31
N PRO A 99 -9.83 3.78 16.24
CA PRO A 99 -8.49 4.34 16.19
C PRO A 99 -7.40 3.29 16.38
N LEU A 100 -7.66 2.21 17.13
CA LEU A 100 -6.68 1.14 17.37
C LEU A 100 -6.40 0.34 16.09
N ILE A 101 -7.46 -0.08 15.38
CA ILE A 101 -7.30 -0.82 14.12
C ILE A 101 -6.61 0.07 13.07
N THR A 102 -6.99 1.34 12.99
CA THR A 102 -6.36 2.29 12.07
C THR A 102 -4.89 2.52 12.42
N LEU A 103 -4.53 2.57 13.70
CA LEU A 103 -3.13 2.70 14.13
C LEU A 103 -2.31 1.49 13.67
N LEU A 104 -2.82 0.27 13.92
CA LEU A 104 -2.16 -0.96 13.49
C LEU A 104 -2.00 -0.99 11.97
N MET A 105 -3.04 -0.61 11.22
CA MET A 105 -2.99 -0.52 9.77
C MET A 105 -1.99 0.55 9.29
N ALA A 106 -1.95 1.72 9.94
CA ALA A 106 -1.02 2.79 9.60
C ALA A 106 0.44 2.32 9.78
N LEU A 107 0.75 1.72 10.93
CA LEU A 107 2.06 1.13 11.20
C LEU A 107 2.38 0.03 10.18
N TRP A 108 1.41 -0.83 9.86
CA TRP A 108 1.56 -1.90 8.88
C TRP A 108 1.96 -1.37 7.49
N VAL A 109 1.26 -0.35 7.01
CA VAL A 109 1.51 0.26 5.70
C VAL A 109 2.86 0.99 5.70
N ILE A 110 3.27 1.62 6.81
CA ILE A 110 4.61 2.22 6.94
C ILE A 110 5.69 1.13 6.83
N VAL A 111 5.54 0.02 7.55
CA VAL A 111 6.52 -1.09 7.51
C VAL A 111 6.59 -1.69 6.10
N LEU A 112 5.47 -1.81 5.39
CA LEU A 112 5.46 -2.23 3.99
C LEU A 112 6.27 -1.27 3.11
N GLY A 113 6.14 0.04 3.32
CA GLY A 113 6.92 1.04 2.59
C GLY A 113 8.42 0.94 2.86
N LEU A 114 8.80 0.75 4.12
CA LEU A 114 10.19 0.50 4.51
C LEU A 114 10.73 -0.81 3.92
N TYR A 115 9.88 -1.83 3.81
CA TYR A 115 10.24 -3.09 3.19
C TYR A 115 10.57 -2.93 1.70
N GLU A 116 9.79 -2.16 0.94
CA GLU A 116 10.10 -1.86 -0.48
C GLU A 116 11.45 -1.17 -0.62
N TRP A 117 11.75 -0.20 0.24
CA TRP A 117 13.06 0.47 0.22
C TRP A 117 14.19 -0.45 0.64
N ALA A 118 13.98 -1.33 1.62
CA ALA A 118 14.99 -2.30 2.03
C ALA A 118 15.35 -3.28 0.90
N GLN A 119 14.44 -3.53 -0.04
CA GLN A 119 14.72 -4.34 -1.23
C GLN A 119 15.62 -3.61 -2.24
N LEU A 120 15.63 -2.27 -2.26
CA LEU A 120 16.52 -1.47 -3.12
C LEU A 120 17.98 -1.50 -2.67
N VAL A 121 18.22 -1.57 -1.36
CA VAL A 121 19.59 -1.55 -0.78
C VAL A 121 20.28 -2.91 -0.91
N ARG A 122 19.55 -3.97 -1.27
CA ARG A 122 20.08 -5.34 -1.42
C ARG A 122 20.59 -5.66 -2.83
N GLU A 123 20.49 -4.72 -3.76
CA GLU A 123 21.13 -4.76 -5.09
C GLU A 123 22.48 -4.04 -5.04
#